data_AF-A0A965Y1I2-F1
#
_entry.id   AF-A0A965Y1I2-F1
#
_cell.length_a   1.000
_cell.length_b   1.000
_cell.length_c   1.000
_cell.angle_alpha   90.00
_cell.angle_beta   90.00
_cell.angle_gamma   90.00
#
_symmetry.space_group_name_H-M   'P 1'
#
loop_
_entity.id
_entity.type
_entity.pdbx_description
1 polymer ?
#
loop_
_entity_poly.entity_id
_entity_poly.type
_entity_poly.pdbx_seq_one_letter_code
_entity_poly.pdbx_strand_id
1 'polypeptide(L)'
;MYLSGLPAVTALQASRCRTPAYGKISRFAHQKGFPFWYPFLKKLQVKRRDHSVRKINAAFAVLLAGIIIVLSLPLFTASLHASPSGAQVTFLQIGKGSYGGVSERRFVVIRSPEEWLELWAEINGNVLHIPPAPHVDFNRNAVAAVFQGLKRSGGYSIAVQGIFESGDRITVTVREDEPGPRNLVTMALSSPWHAVVFPHPGKPVRFTCVP
;
A
#
# COMPACT_ATOMS: atom_id res chain seq x y z
N MET A 1 47.63 15.04 33.74
CA MET A 1 47.82 14.47 32.38
C MET A 1 47.19 13.09 32.35
N TYR A 2 45.95 12.96 31.88
CA TYR A 2 45.36 11.66 31.53
C TYR A 2 44.26 11.87 30.48
N LEU A 3 44.69 11.67 29.23
CA LEU A 3 44.02 11.07 28.07
C LEU A 3 42.51 11.31 27.86
N SER A 4 42.23 12.32 27.04
CA SER A 4 41.07 12.43 26.15
C SER A 4 41.19 11.44 24.97
N GLY A 5 40.21 10.55 24.81
CA GLY A 5 40.12 9.63 23.67
C GLY A 5 38.67 9.27 23.36
N LEU A 6 38.02 10.09 22.54
CA LEU A 6 36.73 9.79 21.91
C LEU A 6 36.99 9.21 20.51
N PRO A 7 36.45 8.03 20.15
CA PRO A 7 36.37 7.65 18.75
C PRO A 7 35.13 8.26 18.11
N ALA A 8 35.35 8.85 16.94
CA ALA A 8 34.33 9.39 16.04
C ALA A 8 33.32 8.31 15.65
N VAL A 9 32.04 8.55 15.92
CA VAL A 9 30.94 7.72 15.39
C VAL A 9 30.55 8.29 14.03
N THR A 10 30.92 7.55 13.00
CA THR A 10 30.61 7.75 11.59
C THR A 10 29.10 7.90 11.39
N ALA A 11 28.72 9.02 10.78
CA ALA A 11 27.38 9.31 10.30
C ALA A 11 26.92 8.25 9.27
N LEU A 12 25.81 7.57 9.55
CA LEU A 12 25.09 6.76 8.57
C LEU A 12 23.79 7.47 8.22
N GLN A 13 23.70 7.82 6.94
CA GLN A 13 22.69 8.65 6.31
C GLN A 13 21.27 8.08 6.49
N ALA A 14 20.40 8.90 7.04
CA ALA A 14 18.95 8.71 6.98
C ALA A 14 18.48 8.88 5.53
N SER A 15 18.12 7.78 4.88
CA SER A 15 17.48 7.75 3.56
C SER A 15 16.02 8.24 3.67
N ARG A 16 15.83 9.55 3.50
CA ARG A 16 14.51 10.16 3.32
C ARG A 16 13.92 9.71 1.98
N CYS A 17 12.78 9.00 2.01
CA CYS A 17 11.98 8.80 0.81
C CYS A 17 11.29 10.13 0.45
N ARG A 18 11.72 10.74 -0.65
CA ARG A 18 11.11 11.92 -1.27
C ARG A 18 10.01 11.44 -2.23
N THR A 19 8.78 11.86 -2.03
CA THR A 19 7.68 11.68 -3.00
C THR A 19 7.82 12.70 -4.14
N PRO A 20 7.51 12.34 -5.40
CA PRO A 20 7.50 13.28 -6.50
C PRO A 20 6.18 14.08 -6.52
N ALA A 21 6.33 15.40 -6.54
CA ALA A 21 5.24 16.35 -6.74
C ALA A 21 4.74 16.31 -8.19
N TYR A 22 3.44 16.06 -8.39
CA TYR A 22 2.81 16.09 -9.71
C TYR A 22 2.54 17.54 -10.13
N GLY A 23 3.13 17.93 -11.26
CA GLY A 23 3.06 19.27 -11.84
C GLY A 23 1.70 19.58 -12.47
N LYS A 24 1.15 20.73 -12.08
CA LYS A 24 0.05 21.43 -12.76
C LYS A 24 0.53 21.92 -14.12
N ILE A 25 -0.18 21.55 -15.20
CA ILE A 25 -0.06 22.21 -16.50
C ILE A 25 -1.43 22.81 -16.84
N SER A 26 -1.51 24.13 -16.78
CA SER A 26 -2.61 24.93 -17.31
C SER A 26 -2.09 25.79 -18.47
N ARG A 27 -2.64 25.59 -19.67
CA ARG A 27 -2.64 26.53 -20.81
C ARG A 27 -4.03 26.46 -21.44
N PHE A 28 -4.87 27.47 -21.29
CA PHE A 28 -4.99 28.70 -22.10
C PHE A 28 -5.29 28.46 -23.59
N ALA A 29 -6.51 28.86 -23.97
CA ALA A 29 -6.89 29.73 -25.11
C ALA A 29 -8.16 29.20 -25.80
N HIS A 30 -9.30 29.92 -25.78
CA HIS A 30 -9.68 30.97 -26.75
C HIS A 30 -9.88 30.33 -28.16
N GLN A 31 -11.00 30.43 -28.90
CA GLN A 31 -11.83 31.60 -29.14
C GLN A 31 -12.98 31.24 -30.13
N LYS A 32 -14.07 32.02 -30.05
CA LYS A 32 -15.06 32.44 -31.06
C LYS A 32 -16.00 31.41 -31.73
N GLY A 33 -17.27 31.56 -31.37
CA GLY A 33 -18.38 31.33 -32.28
C GLY A 33 -18.49 32.44 -33.34
N PHE A 34 -18.98 32.05 -34.51
CA PHE A 34 -19.43 32.93 -35.59
C PHE A 34 -20.78 32.39 -36.10
N PRO A 35 -21.84 33.21 -36.11
CA PRO A 35 -23.07 32.94 -36.86
C PRO A 35 -23.02 33.71 -38.18
N PHE A 36 -23.17 33.04 -39.32
CA PHE A 36 -23.37 33.75 -40.58
C PHE A 36 -24.35 33.01 -41.49
N TRP A 37 -25.42 33.74 -41.79
CA TRP A 37 -26.45 33.51 -42.79
C TRP A 37 -25.93 32.99 -44.13
N TYR A 38 -26.72 32.15 -44.82
CA TYR A 38 -27.25 32.46 -46.15
C TYR A 38 -28.39 31.48 -46.52
N PRO A 39 -29.58 31.98 -46.90
CA PRO A 39 -30.57 31.23 -47.64
C PRO A 39 -30.38 31.42 -49.16
N PHE A 40 -31.02 30.52 -49.94
CA PHE A 40 -31.38 30.69 -51.36
C PHE A 40 -30.25 30.52 -52.40
N LEU A 41 -30.28 29.39 -53.13
CA LEU A 41 -30.55 29.39 -54.57
C LEU A 41 -30.82 27.98 -55.11
N LYS A 42 -31.88 27.92 -55.90
CA LYS A 42 -32.40 26.80 -56.67
C LYS A 42 -31.48 26.43 -57.84
N LYS A 43 -31.47 25.13 -58.13
CA LYS A 43 -31.43 24.46 -59.45
C LYS A 43 -30.20 24.73 -60.33
N LEU A 44 -29.55 23.64 -60.76
CA LEU A 44 -29.61 23.14 -62.15
C LEU A 44 -28.96 21.75 -62.28
N GLN A 45 -29.69 20.85 -62.96
CA GLN A 45 -29.21 19.81 -63.87
C GLN A 45 -28.47 18.56 -63.34
N VAL A 46 -29.26 17.47 -63.25
CA VAL A 46 -29.01 16.15 -63.85
C VAL A 46 -27.55 15.80 -64.14
N LYS A 47 -26.95 14.98 -63.26
CA LYS A 47 -25.80 14.14 -63.63
C LYS A 47 -26.11 12.69 -63.28
N ARG A 48 -26.06 11.88 -64.33
CA ARG A 48 -26.33 10.43 -64.40
C ARG A 48 -25.79 9.73 -63.14
N ARG A 49 -26.69 9.10 -62.39
CA ARG A 49 -26.41 8.46 -61.09
C ARG A 49 -25.82 7.08 -61.36
N ASP A 50 -24.50 7.03 -61.55
CA ASP A 50 -23.78 5.78 -61.83
C ASP A 50 -23.68 4.94 -60.53
N HIS A 51 -24.43 3.85 -60.46
CA HIS A 51 -24.50 2.96 -59.29
C HIS A 51 -23.18 2.23 -59.00
N SER A 52 -22.24 2.20 -59.95
CA SER A 52 -21.00 1.44 -59.81
C SER A 52 -20.02 2.05 -58.79
N VAL A 53 -19.93 3.38 -58.73
CA VAL A 53 -18.97 4.10 -57.86
C VAL A 53 -19.37 4.03 -56.38
N ARG A 54 -20.66 3.84 -56.06
CA ARG A 54 -21.16 3.72 -54.68
C ARG A 54 -20.66 2.44 -53.99
N LYS A 55 -20.42 1.36 -54.73
CA LYS A 55 -19.97 0.09 -54.15
C LYS A 55 -18.50 0.14 -53.72
N ILE A 56 -17.66 0.84 -54.48
CA ILE A 56 -16.22 0.97 -54.19
C ILE A 56 -15.99 1.88 -52.97
N ASN A 57 -16.70 3.00 -52.86
CA ASN A 57 -16.53 3.94 -51.75
C ASN A 57 -17.15 3.44 -50.43
N ALA A 58 -18.19 2.61 -50.48
CA ALA A 58 -18.77 1.99 -49.29
C ALA A 58 -17.86 0.88 -48.72
N ALA A 59 -17.18 0.12 -49.58
CA ALA A 59 -16.26 -0.95 -49.15
C ALA A 59 -15.03 -0.40 -48.41
N PHE A 60 -14.46 0.73 -48.88
CA PHE A 60 -13.31 1.37 -48.23
C PHE A 60 -13.65 2.03 -46.89
N ALA A 61 -14.85 2.59 -46.74
CA ALA A 61 -15.28 3.23 -45.49
C ALA A 61 -15.53 2.23 -44.34
N VAL A 62 -16.03 1.04 -44.65
CA VAL A 62 -16.30 -0.01 -43.64
C VAL A 62 -15.00 -0.69 -43.16
N LEU A 63 -14.00 -0.82 -44.04
CA LEU A 63 -12.67 -1.34 -43.68
C LEU A 63 -11.86 -0.38 -42.79
N LEU A 64 -11.98 0.94 -42.97
CA LEU A 64 -11.30 1.94 -42.13
C LEU A 64 -11.94 2.08 -40.73
N ALA A 65 -13.26 1.93 -40.61
CA ALA A 65 -13.96 1.98 -39.31
C ALA A 65 -13.75 0.72 -38.46
N GLY A 66 -13.56 -0.46 -39.09
CA GLY A 66 -13.29 -1.72 -38.38
C GLY A 66 -11.90 -1.82 -37.77
N ILE A 67 -10.90 -1.17 -38.37
CA ILE A 67 -9.50 -1.21 -37.92
C ILE A 67 -9.27 -0.31 -36.68
N ILE A 68 -10.05 0.77 -36.52
CA ILE A 68 -9.92 1.70 -35.38
C ILE A 68 -10.49 1.11 -34.08
N ILE A 69 -11.47 0.20 -34.13
CA ILE A 69 -12.07 -0.43 -32.95
C ILE A 69 -11.15 -1.53 -32.36
N VAL A 70 -10.25 -2.10 -33.15
CA VAL A 70 -9.25 -3.08 -32.67
C VAL A 70 -8.02 -2.39 -32.08
N LEU A 71 -7.76 -1.13 -32.44
CA LEU A 71 -6.62 -0.33 -31.94
C LEU A 71 -6.91 0.45 -30.65
N SER A 72 -8.13 0.38 -30.13
CA SER A 72 -8.55 0.98 -28.86
C SER A 72 -8.86 -0.04 -27.77
N LEU A 73 -8.28 -1.26 -27.82
CA LEU A 73 -8.12 -2.04 -26.61
C LEU A 73 -7.09 -1.29 -25.77
N PRO A 74 -7.45 -0.61 -24.67
CA PRO A 74 -6.43 -0.24 -23.71
C PRO A 74 -5.77 -1.57 -23.35
N LEU A 75 -4.47 -1.68 -23.63
CA LEU A 75 -3.61 -2.62 -22.94
C LEU A 75 -3.95 -2.42 -21.47
N PHE A 76 -4.80 -3.30 -20.95
CA PHE A 76 -5.06 -3.41 -19.54
C PHE A 76 -3.72 -3.91 -19.03
N THR A 77 -2.84 -2.96 -18.73
CA THR A 77 -1.64 -3.19 -17.96
C THR A 77 -2.21 -3.69 -16.65
N ALA A 78 -2.40 -5.01 -16.57
CA ALA A 78 -2.63 -5.69 -15.32
C ALA A 78 -1.48 -5.19 -14.45
N SER A 79 -1.80 -4.33 -13.48
CA SER A 79 -0.87 -4.07 -12.42
C SER A 79 -0.52 -5.44 -11.90
N LEU A 80 0.70 -5.90 -12.20
CA LEU A 80 1.33 -7.00 -11.51
C LEU A 80 1.44 -6.51 -10.06
N HIS A 81 0.34 -6.65 -9.32
CA HIS A 81 0.42 -6.79 -7.89
C HIS A 81 1.24 -8.04 -7.72
N ALA A 82 2.51 -7.86 -7.41
CA ALA A 82 3.37 -8.92 -6.95
C ALA A 82 2.69 -9.46 -5.68
N SER A 83 1.80 -10.44 -5.84
CA SER A 83 1.25 -11.17 -4.73
C SER A 83 2.43 -11.78 -3.97
N PRO A 84 2.43 -11.72 -2.63
CA PRO A 84 3.46 -12.38 -1.86
C PRO A 84 3.54 -13.83 -2.32
N SER A 85 4.65 -14.18 -2.95
CA SER A 85 4.89 -15.53 -3.46
C SER A 85 5.07 -16.44 -2.25
N GLY A 86 4.18 -17.40 -2.07
CA GLY A 86 4.24 -18.36 -0.96
C GLY A 86 2.89 -18.96 -0.60
N ALA A 87 2.91 -20.10 0.08
CA ALA A 87 1.73 -20.68 0.68
C ALA A 87 1.28 -19.80 1.86
N GLN A 88 -0.02 -19.49 1.93
CA GLN A 88 -0.55 -18.70 3.05
C GLN A 88 -0.54 -19.54 4.33
N VAL A 89 0.01 -18.96 5.40
CA VAL A 89 0.05 -19.53 6.74
C VAL A 89 -1.05 -18.91 7.57
N THR A 90 -1.88 -19.75 8.18
CA THR A 90 -2.93 -19.31 9.12
C THR A 90 -2.29 -18.79 10.41
N PHE A 91 -2.85 -17.71 10.95
CA PHE A 91 -2.45 -17.14 12.23
C PHE A 91 -3.68 -16.74 13.04
N LEU A 92 -3.49 -16.60 14.36
CA LEU A 92 -4.52 -16.19 15.31
C LEU A 92 -4.10 -14.88 15.98
N GLN A 93 -4.97 -13.88 15.99
CA GLN A 93 -4.75 -12.66 16.77
C GLN A 93 -4.89 -12.96 18.27
N ILE A 94 -3.87 -12.59 19.05
CA ILE A 94 -3.85 -12.76 20.51
C ILE A 94 -3.85 -11.44 21.28
N GLY A 95 -3.55 -10.32 20.61
CA GLY A 95 -3.63 -9.00 21.22
C GLY A 95 -3.39 -7.89 20.23
N LYS A 96 -4.03 -6.74 20.43
CA LYS A 96 -3.78 -5.52 19.67
C LYS A 96 -4.20 -4.31 20.50
N GLY A 97 -3.62 -3.16 20.23
CA GLY A 97 -4.02 -1.92 20.88
C GLY A 97 -3.50 -0.69 20.15
N SER A 98 -4.18 0.44 20.33
CA SER A 98 -3.68 1.76 19.91
C SER A 98 -2.77 2.40 20.96
N TYR A 99 -2.80 1.90 22.19
CA TYR A 99 -2.02 2.39 23.31
C TYR A 99 -1.29 1.20 23.95
N GLY A 100 0.04 1.22 23.94
CA GLY A 100 0.92 0.26 24.61
C GLY A 100 2.14 0.95 25.23
N GLY A 101 3.02 0.19 25.87
CA GLY A 101 4.24 0.72 26.50
C GLY A 101 5.44 0.85 25.55
N VAL A 102 5.41 0.18 24.39
CA VAL A 102 6.55 0.15 23.45
C VAL A 102 6.64 1.45 22.66
N SER A 103 7.73 2.19 22.85
CA SER A 103 7.94 3.50 22.23
C SER A 103 8.67 3.41 20.88
N GLU A 104 9.44 2.37 20.65
CA GLU A 104 10.17 2.12 19.42
C GLU A 104 9.30 1.44 18.35
N ARG A 105 9.49 1.84 17.09
CA ARG A 105 8.99 1.06 15.96
C ARG A 105 9.87 -0.18 15.79
N ARG A 106 9.32 -1.36 16.07
CA ARG A 106 10.04 -2.64 15.98
C ARG A 106 9.12 -3.80 15.63
N PHE A 107 9.65 -4.81 14.97
CA PHE A 107 8.96 -6.06 14.68
C PHE A 107 9.79 -7.22 15.20
N VAL A 108 9.16 -8.14 15.92
CA VAL A 108 9.85 -9.25 16.59
C VAL A 108 9.09 -10.55 16.42
N VAL A 109 9.86 -11.65 16.36
CA VAL A 109 9.33 -13.01 16.45
C VAL A 109 9.80 -13.60 17.77
N ILE A 110 8.83 -14.00 18.57
CA ILE A 110 9.02 -14.55 19.89
C ILE A 110 8.86 -16.06 19.81
N ARG A 111 9.84 -16.78 20.34
CA ARG A 111 9.92 -18.26 20.23
C ARG A 111 9.89 -18.96 21.57
N SER A 112 9.95 -18.23 22.69
CA SER A 112 9.88 -18.81 24.02
C SER A 112 8.82 -18.16 24.90
N PRO A 113 8.32 -18.89 25.92
CA PRO A 113 7.42 -18.32 26.93
C PRO A 113 8.02 -17.12 27.66
N GLU A 114 9.32 -17.15 27.96
CA GLU A 114 10.03 -16.12 28.72
C GLU A 114 10.10 -14.81 27.93
N GLU A 115 10.52 -14.88 26.66
CA GLU A 115 10.52 -13.74 25.74
C GLU A 115 9.11 -13.14 25.58
N TRP A 116 8.06 -13.97 25.60
CA TRP A 116 6.69 -13.50 25.50
C TRP A 116 6.22 -12.77 26.75
N LEU A 117 6.57 -13.26 27.93
CA LEU A 117 6.24 -12.61 29.20
C LEU A 117 6.94 -11.25 29.35
N GLU A 118 8.22 -11.18 28.98
CA GLU A 118 8.98 -9.92 28.96
C GLU A 118 8.36 -8.90 28.00
N LEU A 119 8.08 -9.33 26.76
CA LEU A 119 7.43 -8.48 25.78
C LEU A 119 6.03 -8.04 26.24
N TRP A 120 5.26 -8.93 26.85
CA TRP A 120 3.92 -8.63 27.34
C TRP A 120 3.94 -7.60 28.47
N ALA A 121 4.91 -7.68 29.38
CA ALA A 121 5.11 -6.67 30.41
C ALA A 121 5.46 -5.31 29.78
N GLU A 122 6.31 -5.28 28.76
CA GLU A 122 6.66 -4.04 28.05
C GLU A 122 5.44 -3.44 27.32
N ILE A 123 4.65 -4.26 26.62
CA ILE A 123 3.40 -3.86 25.96
C ILE A 123 2.45 -3.17 26.95
N ASN A 124 2.40 -3.68 28.19
CA ASN A 124 1.50 -3.19 29.22
C ASN A 124 2.19 -2.27 30.24
N GLY A 125 3.40 -1.77 29.95
CA GLY A 125 4.17 -0.92 30.87
C GLY A 125 3.52 0.45 31.14
N ASN A 126 2.48 0.80 30.39
CA ASN A 126 1.71 2.04 30.56
C ASN A 126 0.39 1.86 31.35
N VAL A 127 0.11 0.66 31.88
CA VAL A 127 -1.07 0.39 32.71
C VAL A 127 -0.67 -0.06 34.11
N LEU A 128 -1.46 0.32 35.12
CA LEU A 128 -1.20 -0.04 36.52
C LEU A 128 -1.42 -1.53 36.79
N HIS A 129 -2.48 -2.11 36.20
CA HIS A 129 -2.83 -3.51 36.37
C HIS A 129 -2.52 -4.24 35.07
N ILE A 130 -1.38 -4.93 35.03
CA ILE A 130 -0.96 -5.71 33.86
C ILE A 130 -1.91 -6.91 33.72
N PRO A 131 -2.66 -7.04 32.61
CA PRO A 131 -3.49 -8.20 32.36
C PRO A 131 -2.62 -9.46 32.22
N PRO A 132 -3.14 -10.67 32.53
CA PRO A 132 -2.40 -11.90 32.27
C PRO A 132 -2.08 -12.05 30.78
N ALA A 133 -0.87 -12.53 30.48
CA ALA A 133 -0.45 -12.79 29.11
C ALA A 133 -1.32 -13.90 28.48
N PRO A 134 -1.75 -13.77 27.21
CA PRO A 134 -2.38 -14.85 26.48
C PRO A 134 -1.49 -16.09 26.45
N HIS A 135 -2.07 -17.26 26.74
CA HIS A 135 -1.37 -18.53 26.70
C HIS A 135 -1.01 -18.93 25.25
N VAL A 136 0.24 -19.33 25.03
CA VAL A 136 0.75 -19.80 23.73
C VAL A 136 1.57 -21.07 23.94
N ASP A 137 1.26 -22.12 23.19
CA ASP A 137 2.08 -23.34 23.15
C ASP A 137 3.26 -23.13 22.18
N PHE A 138 4.42 -22.77 22.73
CA PHE A 138 5.64 -22.48 21.98
C PHE A 138 6.33 -23.71 21.38
N ASN A 139 5.93 -24.94 21.77
CA ASN A 139 6.42 -26.15 21.11
C ASN A 139 5.87 -26.28 19.68
N ARG A 140 4.71 -25.66 19.42
CA ARG A 140 4.01 -25.76 18.13
C ARG A 140 3.92 -24.42 17.41
N ASN A 141 4.07 -23.32 18.13
CA ASN A 141 3.80 -21.98 17.62
C ASN A 141 4.93 -21.00 17.96
N ALA A 142 4.86 -19.84 17.32
CA ALA A 142 5.60 -18.64 17.67
C ALA A 142 4.66 -17.43 17.65
N VAL A 143 5.11 -16.31 18.21
CA VAL A 143 4.37 -15.04 18.17
C VAL A 143 5.08 -14.06 17.26
N ALA A 144 4.35 -13.42 16.34
CA ALA A 144 4.82 -12.24 15.64
C ALA A 144 4.18 -11.01 16.28
N ALA A 145 5.00 -10.10 16.80
CA ALA A 145 4.54 -8.86 17.38
C ALA A 145 5.11 -7.67 16.62
N VAL A 146 4.23 -6.71 16.30
CA VAL A 146 4.56 -5.53 15.50
C VAL A 146 4.18 -4.26 16.24
N PHE A 147 5.07 -3.28 16.22
CA PHE A 147 4.95 -2.02 16.95
C PHE A 147 5.19 -0.85 16.00
N GLN A 148 4.27 0.12 15.99
CA GLN A 148 4.38 1.32 15.15
C GLN A 148 5.20 2.44 15.82
N GLY A 149 5.60 2.24 17.08
CA GLY A 149 6.28 3.22 17.92
C GLY A 149 5.37 4.34 18.44
N LEU A 150 5.95 5.25 19.22
CA LEU A 150 5.24 6.38 19.82
C LEU A 150 4.78 7.39 18.76
N LYS A 151 3.52 7.78 18.83
CA LYS A 151 2.85 8.75 17.97
C LYS A 151 2.27 9.88 18.82
N ARG A 152 2.26 11.09 18.25
CA ARG A 152 1.84 12.32 18.96
C ARG A 152 0.33 12.60 18.96
N SER A 153 -0.45 11.71 18.35
CA SER A 153 -1.91 11.76 18.31
C SER A 153 -2.48 10.35 18.24
N GLY A 154 -3.80 10.22 18.36
CA GLY A 154 -4.52 9.02 17.95
C GLY A 154 -4.65 8.89 16.43
N GLY A 155 -5.42 7.91 15.97
CA GLY A 155 -5.72 7.66 14.55
C GLY A 155 -4.70 6.79 13.81
N TYR A 156 -3.64 6.35 14.49
CA TYR A 156 -2.66 5.40 13.98
C TYR A 156 -3.08 3.96 14.27
N SER A 157 -2.73 3.03 13.38
CA SER A 157 -2.88 1.61 13.65
C SER A 157 -1.82 0.78 12.93
N ILE A 158 -1.55 -0.42 13.44
CA ILE A 158 -0.67 -1.38 12.81
C ILE A 158 -1.31 -2.76 12.84
N ALA A 159 -1.16 -3.53 11.77
CA ALA A 159 -1.69 -4.87 11.70
C ALA A 159 -0.80 -5.85 10.92
N VAL A 160 -0.64 -7.06 11.44
CA VAL A 160 -0.23 -8.20 10.61
C VAL A 160 -1.38 -8.54 9.67
N GLN A 161 -1.15 -8.41 8.36
CA GLN A 161 -2.15 -8.66 7.32
C GLN A 161 -2.11 -10.11 6.81
N GLY A 162 -0.95 -10.74 6.85
CA GLY A 162 -0.73 -12.04 6.24
C GLY A 162 0.63 -12.62 6.60
N ILE A 163 0.70 -13.94 6.68
CA ILE A 163 1.94 -14.68 6.83
C ILE A 163 2.03 -15.65 5.67
N PHE A 164 3.17 -15.66 4.98
CA PHE A 164 3.38 -16.45 3.77
C PHE A 164 4.67 -17.25 3.89
N GLU A 165 4.59 -18.54 3.65
CA GLU A 165 5.75 -19.42 3.61
C GLU A 165 6.22 -19.62 2.17
N SER A 166 7.49 -19.31 1.95
CA SER A 166 8.21 -19.57 0.71
C SER A 166 9.33 -20.60 0.97
N GLY A 167 9.94 -21.11 -0.10
CA GLY A 167 10.92 -22.20 -0.02
C GLY A 167 11.98 -22.01 1.08
N ASP A 168 12.54 -20.81 1.21
CA ASP A 168 13.66 -20.50 2.11
C ASP A 168 13.30 -19.61 3.31
N ARG A 169 12.06 -19.09 3.40
CA ARG A 169 11.69 -18.07 4.40
C ARG A 169 10.20 -18.01 4.71
N ILE A 170 9.87 -17.42 5.84
CA ILE A 170 8.51 -16.98 6.17
C ILE A 170 8.46 -15.46 6.10
N THR A 171 7.47 -14.92 5.38
CA THR A 171 7.24 -13.48 5.22
C THR A 171 6.00 -13.06 5.99
N VAL A 172 6.17 -12.17 6.96
CA VAL A 172 5.07 -11.51 7.68
C VAL A 172 4.82 -10.16 7.02
N THR A 173 3.62 -9.97 6.49
CA THR A 173 3.18 -8.70 5.90
C THR A 173 2.50 -7.84 6.95
N VAL A 174 2.88 -6.57 7.02
CA VAL A 174 2.46 -5.62 8.04
C VAL A 174 1.90 -4.39 7.36
N ARG A 175 0.68 -3.98 7.70
CA ARG A 175 0.12 -2.69 7.28
C ARG A 175 0.21 -1.70 8.43
N GLU A 176 0.70 -0.51 8.12
CA GLU A 176 0.72 0.62 9.03
C GLU A 176 -0.22 1.69 8.47
N ASP A 177 -1.26 2.02 9.23
CA ASP A 177 -2.20 3.07 8.88
C ASP A 177 -1.84 4.34 9.65
N GLU A 178 -1.78 5.46 8.93
CA GLU A 178 -1.58 6.80 9.50
C GLU A 178 -2.80 7.68 9.18
N PRO A 179 -3.22 8.56 10.11
CA PRO A 179 -4.34 9.45 9.85
C PRO A 179 -3.98 10.46 8.76
N GLY A 180 -4.92 10.67 7.82
CA GLY A 180 -4.76 11.69 6.79
C GLY A 180 -4.81 13.11 7.37
N PRO A 181 -4.32 14.14 6.65
CA PRO A 181 -4.22 15.51 7.16
C PRO A 181 -5.54 16.16 7.60
N ARG A 182 -6.68 15.61 7.17
CA ARG A 182 -8.04 16.10 7.47
C ARG A 182 -8.84 15.13 8.35
N ASN A 183 -8.23 14.05 8.82
CA ASN A 183 -8.89 13.12 9.72
C ASN A 183 -9.03 13.76 11.10
N LEU A 184 -10.20 13.61 11.72
CA LEU A 184 -10.38 13.95 13.12
C LEU A 184 -9.65 12.91 13.99
N VAL A 185 -8.71 13.37 14.82
CA VAL A 185 -7.91 12.53 15.71
C VAL A 185 -7.89 13.08 17.12
N THR A 186 -7.57 12.23 18.09
CA THR A 186 -7.36 12.66 19.48
C THR A 186 -5.97 13.26 19.67
N MET A 187 -5.86 14.25 20.55
CA MET A 187 -4.57 14.84 20.96
C MET A 187 -3.95 14.04 22.12
N ALA A 188 -3.84 12.73 21.96
CA ALA A 188 -3.28 11.82 22.95
C ALA A 188 -2.09 11.06 22.37
N LEU A 189 -1.04 10.86 23.17
CA LEU A 189 0.06 9.98 22.78
C LEU A 189 -0.47 8.56 22.58
N SER A 190 -0.07 7.93 21.47
CA SER A 190 -0.48 6.57 21.12
C SER A 190 0.74 5.76 20.71
N SER A 191 0.64 4.44 20.79
CA SER A 191 1.73 3.49 20.52
C SER A 191 1.09 2.19 20.01
N PRO A 192 0.64 2.17 18.74
CA PRO A 192 -0.09 1.03 18.21
C PRO A 192 0.74 -0.24 18.13
N TRP A 193 0.12 -1.37 18.44
CA TRP A 193 0.72 -2.69 18.40
C TRP A 193 -0.27 -3.79 18.03
N HIS A 194 0.24 -4.90 17.51
CA HIS A 194 -0.52 -6.11 17.20
C HIS A 194 0.38 -7.34 17.40
N ALA A 195 -0.14 -8.37 18.07
CA ALA A 195 0.49 -9.66 18.26
C ALA A 195 -0.39 -10.80 17.73
N VAL A 196 0.22 -11.72 16.97
CA VAL A 196 -0.43 -12.91 16.41
C VAL A 196 0.38 -14.16 16.69
N VAL A 197 -0.32 -15.28 16.88
CA VAL A 197 0.26 -16.63 16.99
C VAL A 197 0.22 -17.29 15.62
N PHE A 198 1.30 -17.95 15.23
CA PHE A 198 1.38 -18.73 14.00
C PHE A 198 2.24 -19.99 14.21
N PRO A 199 2.10 -21.02 13.35
CA PRO A 199 2.91 -22.24 13.45
C PRO A 199 4.41 -21.94 13.54
N HIS A 200 5.12 -22.73 14.35
CA HIS A 200 6.52 -22.46 14.68
C HIS A 200 7.38 -22.37 13.41
N PRO A 201 8.14 -21.27 13.21
CA PRO A 201 8.91 -21.09 12.00
C PRO A 201 10.18 -21.93 12.02
N GLY A 202 10.23 -22.99 11.21
CA GLY A 202 11.46 -23.73 10.90
C GLY A 202 12.41 -22.99 9.95
N LYS A 203 12.03 -21.77 9.52
CA LYS A 203 12.73 -20.95 8.53
C LYS A 203 12.95 -19.53 9.07
N PRO A 204 13.92 -18.78 8.53
CA PRO A 204 14.08 -17.37 8.84
C PRO A 204 12.79 -16.57 8.56
N VAL A 205 12.42 -15.71 9.50
CA VAL A 205 11.25 -14.81 9.36
C VAL A 205 11.71 -13.44 8.88
N ARG A 206 10.97 -12.86 7.93
CA ARG A 206 11.17 -11.51 7.40
C ARG A 206 9.86 -10.74 7.49
N PHE A 207 9.94 -9.49 7.92
CA PHE A 207 8.81 -8.57 7.92
C PHE A 207 8.87 -7.70 6.67
N THR A 208 7.70 -7.48 6.06
CA THR A 208 7.53 -6.58 4.91
C THR A 208 6.34 -5.68 5.17
N CYS A 209 6.51 -4.38 4.90
CA CYS A 209 5.41 -3.44 5.02
C CYS A 209 4.63 -3.41 3.70
N VAL A 210 3.31 -3.44 3.81
CA VAL A 210 2.39 -3.30 2.67
C VAL A 210 1.61 -1.98 2.81
N PRO A 211 1.28 -1.32 1.69
CA PRO A 211 0.50 -0.08 1.69
C PRO A 211 -0.94 -0.28 2.19
#